data_AF-A0A496QWK3-F1
#
_entry.id   AF-A0A496QWK3-F1
#
_cell.length_a   1.000
_cell.length_b   1.000
_cell.length_c   1.000
_cell.angle_alpha   90.00
_cell.angle_beta   90.00
_cell.angle_gamma   90.00
#
_symmetry.space_group_name_H-M   'P 1'
#
loop_
_entity.id
_entity.type
_entity.pdbx_description
1 polymer ?
#
loop_
_entity_poly.entity_id
_entity_poly.type
_entity_poly.pdbx_seq_one_letter_code
_entity_poly.pdbx_strand_id
1 'polypeptide(L)' 'MLGTTEIIIIAGVVVLLFGGAAIPRFAKSIGKAKREFEKGVKEVEDEAKIEKETERTEGSKDEESKGETEKNQ' A
#
# COMPACT_ATOMS: atom_id res chain seq x y z
N MET A 1 -9.89 -21.37 -30.72
CA MET A 1 -8.78 -21.27 -29.76
C MET A 1 -7.76 -20.35 -30.39
N LEU A 2 -7.40 -19.23 -29.75
CA LEU A 2 -6.29 -18.42 -30.24
C LEU A 2 -5.01 -19.19 -29.95
N GLY A 3 -4.32 -19.62 -31.00
CA GLY A 3 -3.05 -20.31 -30.88
C GLY A 3 -1.91 -19.32 -30.65
N THR A 4 -0.74 -19.88 -30.34
CA THR A 4 0.49 -19.11 -30.16
C THR A 4 0.81 -18.26 -31.41
N THR A 5 0.50 -18.78 -32.59
CA THR A 5 0.71 -18.09 -33.88
C THR A 5 -0.14 -16.84 -34.00
N GLU A 6 -1.45 -16.90 -33.71
CA GLU A 6 -2.31 -15.71 -33.77
C GLU A 6 -1.86 -14.63 -32.78
N ILE A 7 -1.43 -15.03 -31.57
CA ILE A 7 -0.90 -14.09 -30.57
C ILE A 7 0.36 -13.38 -31.08
N ILE A 8 1.28 -14.12 -31.72
CA ILE A 8 2.51 -13.53 -32.28
C ILE A 8 2.17 -12.53 -33.41
N ILE A 9 1.20 -12.86 -34.27
CA ILE A 9 0.77 -11.96 -35.35
C ILE A 9 0.19 -10.67 -34.78
N ILE A 10 -0.70 -10.77 -33.78
CA ILE A 10 -1.30 -9.61 -33.12
C ILE A 10 -0.22 -8.76 -32.44
N ALA A 11 0.71 -9.39 -31.73
CA ALA A 11 1.84 -8.70 -31.11
C ALA A 11 2.71 -7.99 -32.17
N GLY A 12 2.94 -8.63 -33.32
CA GLY A 12 3.65 -8.05 -34.46
C GLY A 12 2.94 -6.80 -35.03
N VAL A 13 1.62 -6.85 -35.19
CA VAL A 13 0.83 -5.68 -35.64
C VAL A 13 0.91 -4.54 -34.64
N VAL A 14 0.77 -4.83 -33.34
CA VAL A 14 0.92 -3.80 -32.28
C VAL A 14 2.32 -3.19 -32.30
N VAL A 15 3.37 -4.00 -32.46
CA VAL A 15 4.75 -3.52 -32.60
C VAL A 15 4.95 -2.70 -33.88
N LEU A 16 4.25 -3.02 -34.97
CA LEU A 16 4.33 -2.23 -36.21
C LEU A 16 3.66 -0.86 -36.07
N LEU A 17 2.52 -0.78 -35.37
CA LEU A 17 1.78 0.47 -35.15
C LEU A 17 2.49 1.40 -34.15
N PHE A 18 3.01 0.85 -33.06
CA PHE A 18 3.60 1.64 -31.97
C PHE A 18 5.14 1.66 -31.97
N GLY A 19 5.77 0.78 -32.75
CA GLY A 19 7.21 0.56 -32.77
C GLY A 19 7.69 -0.38 -31.65
N GLY A 20 8.80 -1.08 -31.90
CA GLY A 20 9.41 -1.98 -30.90
C GLY A 20 9.85 -1.28 -29.60
N ALA A 21 10.07 0.04 -29.65
CA ALA A 21 10.41 0.86 -28.48
C ALA A 21 9.21 1.15 -27.56
N ALA A 22 7.97 0.89 -27.99
CA ALA A 22 6.79 1.12 -27.18
C ALA A 22 6.70 0.12 -26.01
N ILE A 23 6.97 -1.16 -26.26
CA ILE A 23 6.94 -2.21 -25.23
C ILE A 23 7.84 -1.88 -24.02
N PRO A 24 9.14 -1.56 -24.18
CA PRO A 24 10.00 -1.22 -23.03
C PRO A 24 9.59 0.08 -22.35
N ARG A 25 9.04 1.06 -23.09
CA ARG A 25 8.51 2.29 -22.48
C ARG A 25 7.28 2.02 -21.61
N PHE A 26 6.32 1.23 -22.11
CA PHE A 26 5.13 0.82 -21.36
C PHE A 26 5.48 -0.05 -20.16
N ALA A 27 6.39 -1.02 -20.30
CA ALA A 27 6.85 -1.84 -19.18
C ALA A 27 7.48 -0.98 -18.07
N LYS A 28 8.29 0.02 -18.44
CA LYS A 28 8.91 0.93 -17.49
C LYS A 28 7.91 1.82 -16.76
N SER A 29 6.85 2.31 -17.43
CA SER A 29 5.82 3.13 -16.79
C SER A 29 4.95 2.30 -15.85
N ILE A 30 4.51 1.11 -16.27
CA ILE A 30 3.75 0.17 -15.43
C ILE A 30 4.58 -0.28 -14.23
N GLY A 31 5.86 -0.61 -14.42
CA GLY A 31 6.74 -1.01 -13.31
C GLY A 31 6.92 0.09 -12.27
N LYS A 32 7.04 1.36 -12.70
CA LYS A 32 7.05 2.51 -11.79
C LYS A 32 5.72 2.67 -11.05
N ALA A 33 4.60 2.62 -11.77
CA ALA A 33 3.28 2.75 -11.18
C ALA A 33 3.01 1.66 -10.14
N LYS A 34 3.32 0.39 -10.44
CA LYS A 34 3.20 -0.73 -9.49
C LYS A 34 4.06 -0.52 -8.25
N ARG A 35 5.32 -0.09 -8.42
CA ARG A 35 6.23 0.15 -7.30
C ARG A 35 5.74 1.27 -6.38
N GLU A 36 5.31 2.40 -6.93
CA GLU A 36 4.79 3.51 -6.11
C GLU A 36 3.44 3.13 -5.46
N PHE A 37 2.60 2.36 -6.15
CA PHE A 37 1.36 1.83 -5.58
C PHE A 37 1.63 0.90 -4.39
N GLU A 38 2.55 -0.06 -4.52
CA GLU A 38 2.91 -0.97 -3.42
C GLU A 38 3.50 -0.25 -2.21
N LYS A 39 4.33 0.79 -2.45
CA LYS A 39 4.84 1.63 -1.36
C LYS A 39 3.71 2.36 -0.64
N GLY A 40 2.82 3.03 -1.38
CA GLY A 40 1.71 3.77 -0.79
C GLY A 40 0.76 2.87 0.01
N VAL A 41 0.47 1.67 -0.47
CA VAL A 41 -0.33 0.68 0.27
C VAL A 41 0.36 0.30 1.59
N LYS A 42 1.67 0.03 1.55
CA LYS A 42 2.43 -0.36 2.73
C LYS A 42 2.54 0.77 3.76
N GLU A 43 2.77 2.00 3.31
CA GLU A 43 2.80 3.19 4.18
C GLU A 43 1.47 3.36 4.93
N VAL A 44 0.34 3.20 4.23
CA VAL A 44 -1.00 3.26 4.84
C VAL A 44 -1.22 2.12 5.85
N GLU A 45 -0.77 0.90 5.55
CA GLU A 45 -0.86 -0.22 6.49
C GLU A 45 -0.01 0.02 7.75
N ASP A 46 1.20 0.56 7.60
CA ASP A 46 2.10 0.87 8.70
C ASP A 46 1.53 2.01 9.57
N GLU A 47 0.98 3.09 8.97
CA GLU A 47 0.31 4.18 9.68
C GLU A 47 -0.92 3.69 10.47
N ALA A 48 -1.78 2.88 9.83
CA ALA A 48 -2.96 2.30 10.48
C ALA A 48 -2.61 1.34 11.63
N LYS A 49 -1.38 0.81 11.65
CA LYS A 49 -0.88 -0.05 12.72
C LYS A 49 -0.35 0.76 13.90
N ILE A 50 0.27 1.92 13.63
CA ILE A 50 0.74 2.86 14.67
C ILE A 50 -0.45 3.51 15.39
N GLU A 51 -1.48 3.96 14.68
CA GLU A 51 -2.69 4.54 15.30
C GLU A 51 -3.39 3.56 16.27
N LYS A 52 -3.46 2.28 15.90
CA LYS A 52 -4.05 1.22 16.75
C LYS A 52 -3.20 0.83 17.96
N GLU A 53 -1.94 1.21 17.99
CA GLU A 53 -1.02 0.96 19.10
C GLU A 53 -0.99 2.16 20.06
N THR A 54 -1.12 3.39 19.54
CA THR A 54 -1.25 4.62 20.34
C THR A 54 -2.55 4.63 21.16
N GLU A 55 -3.70 4.21 20.61
CA GLU A 55 -4.97 4.14 21.37
C GLU A 55 -4.93 3.15 22.56
N ARG A 56 -4.04 2.15 22.57
CA ARG A 56 -3.93 1.20 23.70
C ARG A 56 -3.07 1.70 24.86
N THR A 57 -2.34 2.80 24.68
CA THR A 57 -1.33 3.24 25.66
C THR A 57 -1.81 4.41 26.52
N GLU A 58 -2.92 5.08 26.15
CA GLU A 58 -3.44 6.26 26.87
C GLU A 58 -4.56 5.94 27.89
N GLY A 59 -5.07 4.71 27.95
CA GLY A 59 -6.21 4.33 28.80
C GLY A 59 -5.92 3.94 30.26
N SER A 60 -4.70 4.14 30.80
CA SER A 60 -4.32 3.56 32.11
C SER A 60 -3.62 4.50 33.10
N LYS A 61 -3.89 5.81 33.08
CA LYS A 61 -3.25 6.76 34.03
C LYS A 61 -4.15 7.71 34.82
N ASP A 62 -5.46 7.49 34.85
CA ASP A 62 -6.41 8.36 35.57
C ASP A 62 -7.14 7.66 36.73
N GLU A 63 -6.46 6.83 37.55
CA GLU A 63 -7.04 6.36 38.83
C GLU A 63 -5.97 6.23 39.95
N GLU A 64 -5.26 7.30 40.30
CA GLU A 64 -4.54 7.34 41.58
C GLU A 64 -4.34 8.77 42.10
N SER A 65 -5.42 9.50 42.38
CA SER A 65 -5.31 10.77 43.14
C SER A 65 -6.60 11.22 43.83
N LYS A 66 -7.32 10.34 44.54
CA LYS A 66 -8.35 10.76 45.51
C LYS A 66 -8.71 9.61 46.46
N GLY A 67 -8.09 9.60 47.64
CA GLY A 67 -8.43 8.55 48.60
C GLY A 67 -7.87 8.66 50.01
N GLU A 68 -7.28 9.77 50.46
CA GLU A 68 -6.87 9.90 51.87
C GLU A 68 -7.10 11.32 52.39
N THR A 69 -8.35 11.65 52.67
CA THR A 69 -8.72 12.63 53.70
C THR A 69 -10.12 12.27 54.18
N GLU A 70 -10.21 11.51 55.27
CA GLU A 70 -11.29 11.51 56.27
C GLU A 70 -11.25 10.22 57.10
N LYS A 71 -10.39 10.20 58.13
CA LYS A 71 -10.60 9.34 59.30
C LYS A 71 -9.96 9.96 60.53
N ASN A 72 -10.58 11.03 61.01
CA ASN A 72 -10.33 11.55 62.35
C ASN A 72 -11.63 12.08 62.95
N GLN A 73 -12.45 11.13 63.44
CA GLN A 73 -13.37 11.29 64.56
C GLN A 73 -13.81 9.91 65.05
#